data_AF-A0A9P3MD50-F1
#
_entry.id   AF-A0A9P3MD50-F1
#
_cell.length_a   1.000
_cell.length_b   1.000
_cell.length_c   1.000
_cell.angle_alpha   90.00
_cell.angle_beta   90.00
_cell.angle_gamma   90.00
#
_symmetry.space_group_name_H-M   'P 1'
#
loop_
_entity.id
_entity.type
_entity.pdbx_description
1 polymer ?
#
loop_
_entity_poly.entity_id
_entity_poly.type
_entity_poly.pdbx_seq_one_letter_code
_entity_poly.pdbx_strand_id
1 'polypeptide(L)'
;MDSLFPGQDVSKFLIVPTQQKARVDLVNTGEEVEKEKDRLLETFAVFASGLVDRLSHQGHFADYIDPCSGLPMVNRNSQTYYGEVEAAQTLLGYPVANAGCCKVLLHPAWGSAVYPATFFTSAPLEVLLDALKHVDQPVAQM
;
A
#
# COMPACT_ATOMS: atom_id res chain seq x y z
N MET A 1 -5.54 11.79 -7.95
CA MET A 1 -4.21 11.63 -7.32
C MET A 1 -3.63 12.97 -6.88
N ASP A 2 -3.80 14.07 -7.63
CA ASP A 2 -3.33 15.41 -7.19
C ASP A 2 -3.91 15.86 -5.84
N SER A 3 -5.15 15.49 -5.54
CA SER A 3 -5.77 15.73 -4.25
C SER A 3 -5.22 14.86 -3.12
N LEU A 4 -4.68 13.68 -3.44
CA LEU A 4 -4.08 12.76 -2.46
C LEU A 4 -2.73 13.28 -1.98
N PHE A 5 -1.94 13.88 -2.87
CA PHE A 5 -0.64 14.48 -2.55
C PHE A 5 -0.56 15.93 -3.06
N PRO A 6 -1.19 16.90 -2.35
CA PRO A 6 -1.22 18.29 -2.77
C PRO A 6 0.19 18.89 -2.93
N GLY A 7 0.41 19.60 -4.03
CA GLY A 7 1.70 20.25 -4.33
C GLY A 7 2.78 19.31 -4.85
N GLN A 8 2.47 18.03 -5.09
CA GLN A 8 3.35 17.09 -5.77
C GLN A 8 3.01 16.99 -7.26
N ASP A 9 4.03 16.79 -8.09
CA ASP A 9 3.85 16.43 -9.50
C ASP A 9 3.61 14.92 -9.61
N VAL A 10 2.35 14.50 -9.41
CA VAL A 10 1.97 13.09 -9.36
C VAL A 10 2.13 12.37 -10.70
N SER A 11 2.34 13.09 -11.81
CA SER A 11 2.61 12.50 -13.12
C SER A 11 3.95 11.74 -13.16
N LYS A 12 4.85 12.06 -12.23
CA LYS A 12 6.17 11.41 -12.07
C LYS A 12 6.14 10.24 -11.10
N PHE A 13 4.98 9.96 -10.50
CA PHE A 13 4.92 8.96 -9.44
C PHE A 13 4.92 7.56 -10.01
N LEU A 14 5.72 6.70 -9.41
CA LEU A 14 5.54 5.26 -9.47
C LEU A 14 4.51 4.88 -8.40
N ILE A 15 3.52 4.11 -8.82
CA ILE A 15 2.53 3.50 -7.94
C ILE A 15 2.92 2.03 -7.78
N VAL A 16 3.09 1.59 -6.55
CA VAL A 16 3.51 0.23 -6.20
C VAL A 16 2.36 -0.43 -5.44
N PRO A 17 1.37 -1.00 -6.16
CA PRO A 17 0.32 -1.79 -5.54
C PRO A 17 0.94 -3.11 -5.04
N THR A 18 0.76 -3.42 -3.77
CA THR A 18 1.21 -4.65 -3.13
C THR A 18 0.01 -5.52 -2.79
N GLN A 19 0.20 -6.85 -2.83
CA GLN A 19 -0.85 -7.82 -2.55
C GLN A 19 -0.27 -8.90 -1.64
N GLN A 20 -0.75 -8.96 -0.40
CA GLN A 20 -0.31 -9.98 0.53
C GLN A 20 -1.33 -11.11 0.58
N LYS A 21 -0.87 -12.35 0.40
CA LYS A 21 -1.71 -13.53 0.58
C LYS A 21 -2.01 -13.72 2.06
N ALA A 22 -3.29 -13.73 2.41
CA ALA A 22 -3.75 -14.02 3.76
C ALA A 22 -3.79 -15.53 4.02
N ARG A 23 -3.66 -15.90 5.29
CA ARG A 23 -3.80 -17.28 5.77
C ARG A 23 -5.26 -17.73 5.89
N VAL A 24 -6.17 -16.77 6.00
CA VAL A 24 -7.61 -16.98 6.09
C VAL A 24 -8.33 -16.10 5.07
N ASP A 25 -9.58 -16.44 4.77
CA ASP A 25 -10.45 -15.60 3.94
C ASP A 25 -10.82 -14.32 4.71
N LEU A 26 -10.39 -13.17 4.20
CA LEU A 26 -10.52 -11.88 4.90
C LEU A 26 -11.92 -11.27 4.81
N VAL A 27 -12.82 -11.86 4.03
CA VAL A 27 -14.24 -11.45 3.96
C VAL A 27 -15.02 -11.93 5.17
N ASN A 28 -14.55 -13.01 5.80
CA ASN A 28 -15.18 -13.53 7.01
C ASN A 28 -14.98 -12.55 8.17
N THR A 29 -15.76 -12.76 9.23
CA THR A 29 -15.62 -12.04 10.49
C THR A 29 -15.10 -12.99 11.57
N GLY A 30 -14.43 -12.43 12.57
CA GLY A 30 -13.95 -13.20 13.72
C GLY A 30 -12.54 -12.81 14.13
N GLU A 31 -12.16 -13.23 15.33
CA GLU A 31 -10.89 -12.85 15.96
C GLU A 31 -9.68 -13.25 15.10
N GLU A 32 -9.69 -14.43 14.48
CA GLU A 32 -8.59 -14.89 13.63
C GLU A 32 -8.43 -14.08 12.35
N VAL A 33 -9.52 -13.55 11.80
CA VAL A 33 -9.47 -12.66 10.63
C VAL A 33 -8.89 -11.30 11.02
N GLU A 34 -9.30 -10.74 12.16
CA GLU A 34 -8.77 -9.47 12.64
C GLU A 34 -7.29 -9.56 13.00
N LYS A 35 -6.85 -10.64 13.69
CA LYS A 35 -5.41 -10.89 13.93
C LYS A 35 -4.61 -11.01 12.63
N GLU A 36 -5.17 -11.66 11.62
CA GLU A 36 -4.48 -11.79 10.33
C GLU A 36 -4.41 -10.43 9.61
N LYS A 37 -5.46 -9.61 9.66
CA LYS A 37 -5.44 -8.23 9.14
C LYS A 37 -4.38 -7.39 9.85
N ASP A 38 -4.31 -7.44 11.18
CA ASP A 38 -3.31 -6.72 11.96
C ASP A 38 -1.89 -7.15 11.58
N ARG A 39 -1.63 -8.47 11.46
CA ARG A 39 -0.34 -8.99 11.02
C ARG A 39 0.05 -8.50 9.63
N LEU A 40 -0.89 -8.49 8.69
CA LEU A 40 -0.67 -8.06 7.31
C LEU A 40 -0.44 -6.54 7.23
N LEU A 41 -1.20 -5.77 8.01
CA LEU A 41 -1.02 -4.33 8.17
C LEU A 41 0.37 -4.01 8.72
N GLU A 42 0.78 -4.64 9.81
CA GLU A 42 2.10 -4.43 10.43
C GLU A 42 3.22 -4.81 9.46
N THR A 43 3.08 -5.94 8.76
CA THR A 43 4.05 -6.39 7.74
C THR A 43 4.22 -5.32 6.65
N PHE A 44 3.12 -4.76 6.14
CA PHE A 44 3.18 -3.70 5.14
C PHE A 44 3.75 -2.40 5.71
N ALA A 45 3.35 -1.99 6.91
CA ALA A 45 3.81 -0.75 7.53
C ALA A 45 5.33 -0.77 7.79
N VAL A 46 5.88 -1.91 8.23
CA VAL A 46 7.34 -2.08 8.38
C VAL A 46 8.05 -1.97 7.04
N PHE A 47 7.57 -2.69 6.02
CA PHE A 47 8.12 -2.62 4.66
C PHE A 47 8.08 -1.19 4.08
N ALA A 48 6.91 -0.56 4.15
CA ALA A 48 6.67 0.74 3.55
C ALA A 48 7.44 1.85 4.27
N SER A 49 7.51 1.82 5.61
CA SER A 49 8.30 2.79 6.38
C SER A 49 9.80 2.70 6.08
N GLY A 50 10.36 1.49 6.01
CA GLY A 50 11.77 1.32 5.60
C GLY A 50 12.05 1.83 4.19
N LEU A 51 11.09 1.68 3.27
CA LEU A 51 11.22 2.19 1.91
C LEU A 51 11.10 3.73 1.85
N VAL A 52 10.18 4.32 2.62
CA VAL A 52 10.09 5.78 2.80
C VAL A 52 11.41 6.33 3.29
N ASP A 53 11.96 5.76 4.37
CA ASP A 53 13.21 6.23 4.95
C ASP A 53 14.33 6.21 3.89
N ARG A 54 14.50 5.10 3.18
CA ARG A 54 15.54 4.98 2.15
C ARG A 54 15.42 6.00 1.02
N LEU A 55 14.21 6.17 0.49
CA LEU A 55 13.99 7.05 -0.66
C LEU A 55 14.02 8.53 -0.25
N SER A 56 13.51 8.86 0.93
CA SER A 56 13.55 10.23 1.45
C SER A 56 14.97 10.71 1.77
N HIS A 57 15.86 9.84 2.27
CA HIS A 57 17.30 10.16 2.44
C HIS A 57 18.01 10.48 1.12
N GLN A 58 17.50 9.99 -0.01
CA GLN A 58 18.01 10.30 -1.35
C GLN A 58 17.31 11.52 -1.98
N GLY A 59 16.44 12.20 -1.24
CA GLY A 59 15.72 13.39 -1.71
C GLY A 59 14.50 13.09 -2.58
N HIS A 60 14.03 11.84 -2.61
CA HIS A 60 12.81 11.47 -3.35
C HIS A 60 11.58 11.52 -2.46
N PHE A 61 10.45 11.93 -3.04
CA PHE A 61 9.16 11.80 -2.36
C PHE A 61 8.83 10.31 -2.20
N ALA A 62 8.34 9.91 -1.04
CA ALA A 62 7.84 8.58 -0.78
C ALA A 62 6.74 8.64 0.28
N ASP A 63 5.66 7.89 0.06
CA ASP A 63 4.54 7.77 0.99
C ASP A 63 3.80 6.45 0.76
N TYR A 64 2.95 6.08 1.71
CA TYR A 64 2.07 4.92 1.59
C TYR A 64 0.73 5.23 2.23
N ILE A 65 -0.29 4.50 1.80
CA ILE A 65 -1.63 4.61 2.35
C ILE A 65 -1.74 3.64 3.51
N ASP A 66 -2.26 4.11 4.65
CA ASP A 66 -2.75 3.22 5.69
C ASP A 66 -4.06 2.56 5.19
N PRO A 67 -4.09 1.24 4.91
CA PRO A 67 -5.26 0.59 4.36
C PRO A 67 -6.50 0.67 5.26
N CYS A 68 -6.33 0.90 6.57
CA CYS A 68 -7.43 1.04 7.52
C CYS A 68 -8.17 2.38 7.39
N SER A 69 -7.42 3.49 7.27
CA SER A 69 -8.02 4.83 7.13
C SER A 69 -8.20 5.27 5.67
N GLY A 70 -7.44 4.68 4.75
CA GLY A 70 -7.33 5.12 3.35
C GLY A 70 -6.60 6.46 3.21
N LEU A 71 -5.78 6.85 4.18
CA LEU A 71 -5.08 8.13 4.19
C LEU A 71 -3.55 7.96 4.06
N PRO A 72 -2.85 8.95 3.49
CA PRO A 72 -1.39 8.97 3.49
C PRO A 72 -0.80 9.00 4.90
N MET A 73 0.25 8.21 5.12
CA MET A 73 0.85 8.08 6.45
C MET A 73 1.91 9.13 6.75
N VAL A 74 2.66 9.57 5.73
CA VAL A 74 3.76 10.52 5.87
C VAL A 74 3.28 11.94 5.63
N ASN A 75 2.62 12.20 4.50
CA ASN A 75 2.13 13.52 4.14
C ASN A 75 0.66 13.70 4.52
N ARG A 76 0.41 14.12 5.76
CA ARG A 76 -0.92 14.28 6.35
C ARG A 76 -1.64 15.58 5.96
N ASN A 77 -1.23 16.20 4.84
CA ASN A 77 -1.80 17.47 4.37
C ASN A 77 -3.08 17.29 3.53
N SER A 78 -3.52 16.04 3.33
CA SER A 78 -4.75 15.71 2.61
C SER A 78 -5.60 14.76 3.44
N GLN A 79 -6.92 14.97 3.35
CA GLN A 79 -7.94 14.05 3.86
C GLN A 79 -8.64 13.30 2.70
N THR A 80 -8.02 13.29 1.52
CA THR A 80 -8.54 12.55 0.37
C THR A 80 -8.39 11.05 0.64
N TYR A 81 -9.52 10.35 0.64
CA TYR A 81 -9.56 8.90 0.79
C TYR A 81 -9.01 8.19 -0.46
N TYR A 82 -8.17 7.17 -0.22
CA TYR A 82 -7.69 6.23 -1.20
C TYR A 82 -8.16 4.81 -0.83
N GLY A 83 -9.07 4.27 -1.64
CA GLY A 83 -9.61 2.91 -1.45
C GLY A 83 -8.73 1.86 -2.11
N GLU A 84 -8.14 0.96 -1.32
CA GLU A 84 -7.25 -0.09 -1.82
C GLU A 84 -7.97 -1.10 -2.74
N VAL A 85 -9.26 -1.35 -2.51
CA VAL A 85 -10.08 -2.23 -3.38
C VAL A 85 -10.28 -1.58 -4.76
N GLU A 86 -10.69 -0.31 -4.79
CA GLU A 86 -10.84 0.47 -6.03
C GLU A 86 -9.51 0.62 -6.77
N ALA A 87 -8.43 0.83 -6.03
CA ALA A 87 -7.08 0.93 -6.55
C ALA A 87 -6.64 -0.35 -7.25
N ALA A 88 -6.75 -1.50 -6.58
CA ALA A 88 -6.40 -2.78 -7.17
C ALA A 88 -7.29 -3.13 -8.38
N GLN A 89 -8.58 -2.80 -8.33
CA GLN A 89 -9.46 -2.95 -9.48
C GLN A 89 -9.00 -2.10 -10.67
N THR A 90 -8.63 -0.83 -10.43
CA THR A 90 -8.26 0.12 -11.49
C THR A 90 -6.88 -0.17 -12.06
N LEU A 91 -5.89 -0.44 -11.20
CA LEU A 91 -4.49 -0.58 -11.56
C LEU A 91 -4.13 -1.99 -12.03
N LEU A 92 -4.75 -3.01 -11.43
CA LEU A 92 -4.41 -4.42 -11.69
C LEU A 92 -5.52 -5.17 -12.43
N GLY A 93 -6.71 -4.58 -12.60
CA GLY A 93 -7.85 -5.22 -13.25
C GLY A 93 -8.46 -6.36 -12.42
N TYR A 94 -8.22 -6.39 -11.11
CA TYR A 94 -8.72 -7.46 -10.25
C TYR A 94 -10.25 -7.39 -10.11
N PRO A 95 -10.95 -8.54 -10.21
CA PRO A 95 -12.38 -8.57 -10.05
C PRO A 95 -12.78 -8.19 -8.62
N VAL A 96 -13.96 -7.60 -8.50
CA VAL A 96 -14.59 -7.30 -7.22
C VAL A 96 -15.93 -8.02 -7.13
N ALA A 97 -16.25 -8.52 -5.95
CA ALA A 97 -17.55 -9.10 -5.62
C ALA A 97 -18.27 -8.23 -4.59
N ASN A 98 -19.59 -8.27 -4.59
CA ASN A 98 -20.40 -7.60 -3.57
C ASN A 98 -20.65 -8.55 -2.39
N ALA A 99 -20.27 -8.13 -1.19
CA ALA A 99 -20.63 -8.78 0.07
C ALA A 99 -21.52 -7.83 0.87
N GLY A 100 -22.83 -7.87 0.60
CA GLY A 100 -23.78 -6.92 1.17
C GLY A 100 -23.53 -5.51 0.66
N CYS A 101 -23.16 -4.59 1.55
CA CYS A 101 -22.82 -3.20 1.21
C CYS A 101 -21.33 -2.98 0.90
N CYS A 102 -20.47 -3.97 1.13
CA CYS A 102 -19.04 -3.86 0.92
C CYS A 102 -18.60 -4.47 -0.41
N LYS A 103 -17.63 -3.84 -1.07
CA LYS A 103 -16.90 -4.44 -2.18
C LYS A 103 -15.75 -5.26 -1.64
N VAL A 104 -15.59 -6.45 -2.19
CA VAL A 104 -14.53 -7.40 -1.86
C VAL A 104 -13.63 -7.54 -3.07
N LEU A 105 -12.33 -7.31 -2.89
CA LEU A 105 -11.33 -7.59 -3.91
C LEU A 105 -11.10 -9.10 -4.03
N LEU A 106 -10.99 -9.60 -5.26
CA LEU A 106 -10.68 -11.00 -5.54
C LEU A 106 -9.36 -11.11 -6.30
N HIS A 107 -8.33 -11.60 -5.63
CA HIS A 107 -7.05 -11.91 -6.28
C HIS A 107 -7.22 -13.12 -7.21
N PRO A 108 -6.66 -13.11 -8.44
CA PRO A 108 -6.83 -14.19 -9.42
C PRO A 108 -6.44 -15.58 -8.91
N ALA A 109 -5.48 -15.67 -7.99
CA ALA A 109 -4.99 -16.93 -7.42
C ALA A 109 -5.44 -17.19 -5.97
N TRP A 110 -5.87 -16.16 -5.23
CA TRP A 110 -6.12 -16.28 -3.78
C TRP A 110 -7.58 -15.97 -3.40
N GLY A 111 -8.40 -15.57 -4.36
CA GLY A 111 -9.76 -15.12 -4.09
C GLY A 111 -9.74 -13.93 -3.12
N SER A 112 -10.60 -13.98 -2.11
CA SER A 112 -10.72 -12.98 -1.04
C SER A 112 -9.67 -13.10 0.06
N ALA A 113 -8.77 -14.10 0.00
CA ALA A 113 -7.64 -14.21 0.92
C ALA A 113 -6.46 -13.31 0.48
N VAL A 114 -6.74 -12.01 0.29
CA VAL A 114 -5.77 -11.01 -0.17
C VAL A 114 -5.92 -9.70 0.60
N TYR A 115 -4.79 -9.12 0.97
CA TYR A 115 -4.73 -7.81 1.62
C TYR A 115 -4.00 -6.82 0.70
N PRO A 116 -4.73 -5.91 0.04
CA PRO A 116 -4.16 -4.89 -0.83
C PRO A 116 -3.62 -3.71 -0.02
N ALA A 117 -2.48 -3.16 -0.44
CA ALA A 117 -1.92 -1.94 0.11
C ALA A 117 -1.03 -1.25 -0.93
N THR A 118 -1.00 0.09 -0.95
CA THR A 118 -0.30 0.83 -2.02
C THR A 118 0.76 1.79 -1.49
N PHE A 119 1.92 1.77 -2.13
CA PHE A 119 3.05 2.68 -1.91
C PHE A 119 3.25 3.61 -3.12
N PHE A 120 3.72 4.82 -2.87
CA PHE A 120 3.92 5.86 -3.88
C PHE A 120 5.30 6.49 -3.75
N THR A 121 5.95 6.79 -4.87
CA THR A 121 7.21 7.55 -4.86
C THR A 121 7.42 8.34 -6.14
N SER A 122 8.12 9.47 -6.05
CA SER A 122 8.66 10.19 -7.22
C SER A 122 10.05 9.71 -7.64
N ALA A 123 10.63 8.72 -6.95
CA ALA A 123 11.92 8.16 -7.31
C ALA A 123 11.88 7.53 -8.71
N PRO A 124 12.94 7.71 -9.52
CA PRO A 124 13.10 6.94 -10.76
C PRO A 124 13.05 5.44 -10.49
N LEU A 125 12.60 4.67 -11.48
CA LEU A 125 12.42 3.21 -11.35
C LEU A 125 13.70 2.51 -10.86
N GLU A 126 14.87 2.90 -11.37
CA GLU A 126 16.15 2.30 -10.99
C GLU A 126 16.46 2.51 -9.50
N VAL A 127 16.14 3.69 -8.97
CA VAL A 127 16.35 4.03 -7.55
C VAL A 127 15.37 3.24 -6.68
N LEU A 128 14.11 3.14 -7.07
CA LEU A 128 13.12 2.31 -6.38
C LEU A 128 13.56 0.84 -6.33
N LEU A 129 13.98 0.28 -7.47
CA LEU A 129 14.44 -1.10 -7.55
C LEU A 129 15.68 -1.36 -6.70
N ASP A 130 16.59 -0.40 -6.58
CA ASP A 130 17.75 -0.51 -5.69
C ASP A 130 17.35 -0.45 -4.21
N ALA A 131 16.45 0.47 -3.85
CA ALA A 131 15.93 0.59 -2.49
C ALA A 131 15.21 -0.69 -2.04
N LEU A 132 14.43 -1.33 -2.92
CA LEU A 132 13.73 -2.58 -2.66
C LEU A 132 14.67 -3.75 -2.33
N LYS A 133 15.88 -3.81 -2.92
CA LYS A 133 16.88 -4.87 -2.60
C LYS A 133 17.39 -4.80 -1.17
N HIS A 134 17.27 -3.64 -0.53
CA HIS A 134 17.83 -3.35 0.78
C HIS A 134 16.76 -3.01 1.81
N VAL A 135 15.47 -3.16 1.49
CA VAL A 135 14.36 -2.72 2.35
C VAL A 135 14.41 -3.35 3.75
N ASP A 136 14.94 -4.57 3.87
CA ASP A 136 15.08 -5.31 5.13
C ASP A 136 16.34 -4.94 5.94
N GLN A 137 17.23 -4.11 5.39
CA GLN A 137 18.44 -3.66 6.08
C GLN A 137 18.16 -2.38 6.88
N PRO A 138 18.92 -2.08 7.95
CA PRO A 138 18.88 -0.76 8.58
C PRO A 138 19.40 0.32 7.61
N VAL A 139 18.85 1.54 7.68
CA VAL A 139 19.48 2.70 7.02
C VAL A 139 20.68 3.11 7.87
N ALA A 140 21.87 3.15 7.28
CA ALA A 140 23.07 3.61 7.98
C ALA A 140 22.89 5.10 8.33
N GLN A 141 22.94 5.43 9.62
CA GLN A 141 22.92 6.81 10.09
C GLN A 141 24.23 7.48 9.66
N MET A 142 24.15 8.58 8.89
CA MET A 142 25.28 9.47 8.60
C MET A 142 25.34 10.60 9.62
#